data_AF-A0A836ZV63-F1
#
_entry.id   AF-A0A836ZV63-F1
#
_cell.length_a   1.000
_cell.length_b   1.000
_cell.length_c   1.000
_cell.angle_alpha   90.00
_cell.angle_beta   90.00
_cell.angle_gamma   90.00
#
_symmetry.space_group_name_H-M   'P 1'
#
loop_
_entity.id
_entity.type
_entity.pdbx_description
1 polymer ?
#
loop_
_entity_poly.entity_id
_entity_poly.type
_entity_poly.pdbx_seq_one_letter_code
_entity_poly.pdbx_strand_id
1 'polypeptide(L)'
;EPKEEKKLSKWVRKNDGKEVSIPNGSTAKVKRAAEPLTLSVSSDEVETEKRLVTRKGGIYIRVPVPVPDHAAPDEDALAHFAASTRSVVMDKGLENVHFVVHCRGGMGRTTMFMSALDMLTNAGDVPMKEIVDRQVKLRQRDEGSITAAGNAYKATFRDEKAAVLQFFYDYAAANRFGSKDAKSLEAWSADQGDALRAEALSR
;
A
#
# COMPACT_ATOMS: atom_id res chain seq x y z
N GLU A 1 21.06 -17.58 0.85
CA GLU A 1 20.26 -17.21 2.03
C GLU A 1 20.18 -15.69 2.17
N PRO A 2 18.98 -15.09 2.01
CA PRO A 2 18.75 -13.66 2.20
C PRO A 2 19.14 -13.22 3.62
N LYS A 3 19.67 -12.00 3.75
CA LYS A 3 20.14 -11.43 5.03
C LYS A 3 19.09 -11.46 6.15
N GLU A 4 17.81 -11.43 5.81
CA GLU A 4 16.69 -11.49 6.76
C GLU A 4 16.46 -12.89 7.32
N GLU A 5 16.57 -13.96 6.53
CA GLU A 5 16.50 -15.35 7.02
C GLU A 5 17.64 -15.67 8.01
N LYS A 6 18.83 -15.11 7.77
CA LYS A 6 19.96 -15.23 8.70
C LYS A 6 19.76 -14.46 10.00
N LYS A 7 19.05 -13.34 9.98
CA LYS A 7 18.72 -12.58 11.21
C LYS A 7 17.64 -13.28 12.03
N LEU A 8 16.59 -13.79 11.36
CA LEU A 8 15.48 -14.53 11.98
C LEU A 8 15.95 -15.84 12.62
N SER A 9 16.73 -16.65 11.89
CA SER A 9 17.30 -17.90 12.43
C SER A 9 18.23 -17.67 13.63
N LYS A 10 19.02 -16.59 13.61
CA LYS A 10 19.90 -16.21 14.73
C LYS A 10 19.12 -15.68 15.93
N TRP A 11 17.99 -15.01 15.70
CA TRP A 11 17.09 -14.54 16.75
C TRP A 11 16.32 -15.70 17.41
N VAL A 12 15.82 -16.67 16.63
CA VAL A 12 15.17 -17.88 17.14
C VAL A 12 16.13 -18.68 18.01
N ARG A 13 17.35 -18.97 17.54
CA ARG A 13 18.37 -19.67 18.35
C ARG A 13 18.76 -18.93 19.64
N LYS A 14 18.63 -17.60 19.68
CA LYS A 14 19.01 -16.78 20.84
C LYS A 14 17.92 -16.74 21.93
N ASN A 15 16.67 -16.95 21.52
CA ASN A 15 15.49 -16.89 22.38
C ASN A 15 14.79 -18.25 22.54
N ASP A 16 15.41 -19.31 22.03
CA ASP A 16 15.02 -20.68 22.29
C ASP A 16 15.00 -20.93 23.81
N GLY A 17 13.84 -21.36 24.33
CA GLY A 17 13.61 -21.54 25.77
C GLY A 17 13.44 -20.27 26.61
N LYS A 18 13.30 -19.07 26.02
CA LYS A 18 13.07 -17.81 26.77
C LYS A 18 11.68 -17.26 26.53
N GLU A 19 10.97 -16.88 27.61
CA GLU A 19 9.69 -16.18 27.51
C GLU A 19 9.85 -14.82 26.82
N VAL A 20 9.08 -14.59 25.77
CA VAL A 20 8.97 -13.31 25.07
C VAL A 20 7.48 -13.06 24.83
N SER A 21 6.94 -11.98 25.41
CA SER A 21 5.51 -11.69 25.34
C SER A 21 5.16 -10.67 24.26
N ILE A 22 4.10 -10.93 23.49
CA ILE A 22 3.45 -9.98 22.60
C ILE A 22 1.92 -10.22 22.66
N PRO A 23 1.07 -9.23 22.99
CA PRO A 23 -0.37 -9.45 23.11
C PRO A 23 -1.06 -9.65 21.75
N ASN A 24 -2.05 -10.55 21.74
CA ASN A 24 -2.85 -10.90 20.56
C ASN A 24 -4.08 -9.96 20.44
N GLY A 25 -4.28 -9.36 19.26
CA GLY A 25 -5.58 -8.80 18.82
C GLY A 25 -6.05 -7.41 19.29
N SER A 26 -5.52 -6.80 20.35
CA SER A 26 -6.09 -5.55 20.91
C SER A 26 -5.18 -4.33 20.75
N THR A 27 -5.66 -3.22 20.17
CA THR A 27 -5.18 -1.88 20.58
C THR A 27 -5.89 -1.50 21.87
N ALA A 28 -5.33 -1.92 23.00
CA ALA A 28 -5.69 -1.34 24.29
C ALA A 28 -4.80 -0.12 24.52
N LYS A 29 -5.36 1.09 24.57
CA LYS A 29 -4.69 2.21 25.23
C LYS A 29 -4.75 1.95 26.73
N VAL A 30 -3.91 1.03 27.23
CA VAL A 30 -3.78 0.81 28.68
C VAL A 30 -2.94 1.95 29.22
N LYS A 31 -3.56 2.80 30.06
CA LYS A 31 -2.87 3.85 30.82
C LYS A 31 -2.11 3.31 32.05
N ARG A 32 -1.96 1.99 32.20
CA ARG A 32 -1.22 1.35 33.29
C ARG A 32 -0.57 0.03 32.86
N ALA A 33 0.63 -0.22 33.39
CA ALA A 33 1.38 -1.46 33.22
C ALA A 33 0.56 -2.65 33.74
N ALA A 34 0.03 -3.46 32.83
CA ALA A 34 -0.42 -4.82 33.12
C ALA A 34 0.68 -5.77 32.67
N GLU A 35 0.93 -6.84 33.44
CA GLU A 35 1.95 -7.82 33.10
C GLU A 35 1.63 -8.48 31.74
N PRO A 36 2.63 -8.65 30.85
CA PRO A 36 2.39 -9.17 29.52
C PRO A 36 1.92 -10.64 29.57
N LEU A 37 0.83 -10.96 28.86
CA LEU A 37 0.36 -12.34 28.72
C LEU A 37 1.23 -13.07 27.68
N THR A 38 2.09 -14.00 28.13
CA THR A 38 2.88 -14.86 27.23
C THR A 38 2.04 -16.05 26.75
N LEU A 39 1.91 -16.23 25.44
CA LEU A 39 1.32 -17.41 24.82
C LEU A 39 2.42 -18.24 24.16
N SER A 40 2.58 -19.49 24.57
CA SER A 40 3.46 -20.46 23.90
C SER A 40 2.75 -21.03 22.67
N VAL A 41 3.21 -20.66 21.48
CA VAL A 41 2.72 -21.22 20.22
C VAL A 41 3.78 -22.20 19.72
N SER A 42 3.56 -23.49 19.92
CA SER A 42 4.30 -24.53 19.19
C SER A 42 3.63 -24.71 17.83
N SER A 43 4.26 -24.25 16.76
CA SER A 43 3.84 -24.56 15.39
C SER A 43 4.89 -25.45 14.75
N ASP A 44 4.47 -26.63 14.29
CA ASP A 44 5.32 -27.51 13.49
C ASP A 44 5.57 -26.94 12.08
N GLU A 45 4.79 -25.93 11.68
CA GLU A 45 4.86 -25.32 10.36
C GLU A 45 5.10 -23.80 10.43
N VAL A 46 6.13 -23.35 9.73
CA VAL A 46 6.43 -21.93 9.50
C VAL A 46 6.29 -21.67 8.00
N GLU A 47 5.38 -20.77 7.63
CA GLU A 47 5.17 -20.39 6.22
C GLU A 47 5.25 -18.87 6.01
N THR A 48 5.66 -18.48 4.81
CA THR A 48 5.64 -17.08 4.38
C THR A 48 4.26 -16.71 3.85
N GLU A 49 3.88 -15.44 3.94
CA GLU A 49 2.63 -14.93 3.37
C GLU A 49 2.49 -15.30 1.88
N LYS A 50 3.58 -15.20 1.13
CA LYS A 50 3.64 -15.63 -0.28
C LYS A 50 3.23 -17.10 -0.43
N ARG A 51 3.80 -17.99 0.38
CA ARG A 51 3.48 -19.43 0.32
C ARG A 51 2.02 -19.70 0.69
N LEU A 52 1.52 -19.05 1.75
CA LEU A 52 0.13 -19.19 2.17
C LEU A 52 -0.84 -18.75 1.05
N VAL A 53 -0.65 -17.55 0.50
CA VAL A 53 -1.53 -16.99 -0.54
C VAL A 53 -1.49 -17.86 -1.81
N THR A 54 -0.30 -18.22 -2.29
CA THR A 54 -0.17 -19.04 -3.50
C THR A 54 -0.73 -20.45 -3.30
N ARG A 55 -0.52 -21.07 -2.13
CA ARG A 55 -1.09 -22.38 -1.80
C ARG A 55 -2.61 -22.37 -1.78
N LYS A 56 -3.23 -21.24 -1.42
CA LYS A 56 -4.68 -21.03 -1.46
C LYS A 56 -5.19 -20.59 -2.84
N GLY A 57 -4.35 -20.61 -3.87
CA GLY A 57 -4.72 -20.26 -5.24
C GLY A 57 -4.72 -18.76 -5.55
N GLY A 58 -4.23 -17.92 -4.62
CA GLY A 58 -4.15 -16.48 -4.80
C GLY A 58 -2.86 -16.03 -5.51
N ILE A 59 -2.91 -14.85 -6.13
CA ILE A 59 -1.73 -14.17 -6.68
C ILE A 59 -1.13 -13.28 -5.59
N TYR A 60 0.17 -13.41 -5.36
CA TYR A 60 0.89 -12.62 -4.35
C TYR A 60 1.70 -11.51 -4.99
N ILE A 61 1.38 -10.26 -4.65
CA ILE A 61 2.16 -9.07 -5.00
C ILE A 61 2.70 -8.45 -3.70
N ARG A 62 4.02 -8.27 -3.62
CA ARG A 62 4.66 -7.58 -2.51
C ARG A 62 5.20 -6.26 -3.00
N VAL A 63 4.63 -5.15 -2.52
CA VAL A 63 5.19 -3.83 -2.75
C VAL A 63 6.16 -3.49 -1.61
N PRO A 64 7.49 -3.52 -1.85
CA PRO A 64 8.44 -3.05 -0.86
C PRO A 64 8.34 -1.54 -0.79
N VAL A 65 7.95 -1.00 0.36
CA VAL A 65 8.08 0.43 0.65
C VAL A 65 9.33 0.58 1.51
N PRO A 66 10.43 1.20 1.00
CA PRO A 66 11.72 1.21 1.68
C PRO A 66 11.77 2.09 2.93
N VAL A 67 10.71 2.85 3.20
CA VAL A 67 10.65 3.80 4.30
C VAL A 67 9.90 3.20 5.51
N PRO A 68 10.32 3.48 6.77
CA PRO A 68 9.59 3.08 7.97
C PRO A 68 8.11 3.49 7.93
N ASP A 69 7.32 2.83 8.78
CA ASP A 69 5.90 3.14 8.97
C ASP A 69 5.67 4.66 9.02
N HIS A 70 4.60 5.12 8.35
CA HIS A 70 4.12 6.51 8.23
C HIS A 70 4.59 7.37 7.05
N ALA A 71 5.58 6.95 6.24
CA ALA A 71 5.98 7.71 5.06
C ALA A 71 5.07 7.49 3.84
N ALA A 72 5.21 8.36 2.83
CA ALA A 72 4.64 8.14 1.49
C ALA A 72 5.39 6.99 0.79
N PRO A 73 4.73 6.20 -0.08
CA PRO A 73 5.45 5.35 -1.02
C PRO A 73 6.28 6.24 -1.97
N ASP A 74 7.45 5.74 -2.34
CA ASP A 74 8.27 6.36 -3.38
C ASP A 74 7.77 5.97 -4.78
N GLU A 75 8.36 6.62 -5.79
CA GLU A 75 8.03 6.39 -7.20
C GLU A 75 8.25 4.91 -7.59
N ASP A 76 9.35 4.30 -7.13
CA ASP A 76 9.65 2.88 -7.39
C ASP A 76 8.56 1.95 -6.83
N ALA A 77 8.07 2.19 -5.62
CA ALA A 77 6.98 1.40 -5.05
C ALA A 77 5.67 1.56 -5.83
N LEU A 78 5.35 2.77 -6.28
CA LEU A 78 4.17 3.05 -7.09
C LEU A 78 4.27 2.46 -8.50
N ALA A 79 5.45 2.54 -9.12
CA ALA A 79 5.71 1.94 -10.42
C ALA A 79 5.60 0.42 -10.36
N HIS A 80 6.24 -0.20 -9.36
CA HIS A 80 6.13 -1.64 -9.13
C HIS A 80 4.67 -2.07 -8.89
N PHE A 81 3.92 -1.30 -8.11
CA PHE A 81 2.51 -1.56 -7.85
C PHE A 81 1.68 -1.47 -9.14
N ALA A 82 1.83 -0.39 -9.92
CA ALA A 82 1.11 -0.19 -11.17
C ALA A 82 1.43 -1.30 -12.19
N ALA A 83 2.71 -1.64 -12.36
CA ALA A 83 3.14 -2.70 -13.27
C ALA A 83 2.59 -4.07 -12.86
N SER A 84 2.70 -4.41 -11.56
CA SER A 84 2.27 -5.72 -11.05
C SER A 84 0.76 -5.90 -11.14
N THR A 85 -0.02 -4.89 -10.73
CA THR A 85 -1.49 -4.93 -10.81
C THR A 85 -1.97 -4.95 -12.25
N ARG A 86 -1.36 -4.17 -13.15
CA ARG A 86 -1.65 -4.18 -14.58
C ARG A 86 -1.38 -5.55 -15.20
N SER A 87 -0.25 -6.18 -14.86
CA SER A 87 0.09 -7.51 -15.37
C SER A 87 -1.00 -8.54 -15.02
N VAL A 88 -1.50 -8.51 -13.77
CA VAL A 88 -2.60 -9.38 -13.32
C VAL A 88 -3.90 -9.07 -14.07
N VAL A 89 -4.25 -7.80 -14.22
CA VAL A 89 -5.47 -7.39 -14.94
C VAL A 89 -5.41 -7.77 -16.42
N MET A 90 -4.26 -7.64 -17.06
CA MET A 90 -4.07 -8.04 -18.46
C MET A 90 -4.20 -9.55 -18.67
N ASP A 91 -3.73 -10.35 -17.70
CA ASP A 91 -3.81 -11.81 -17.76
C ASP A 91 -5.22 -12.35 -17.45
N LYS A 92 -5.91 -11.75 -16.47
CA LYS A 92 -7.19 -12.29 -15.94
C LYS A 92 -8.45 -11.54 -16.40
N GLY A 93 -8.32 -10.31 -16.88
CA GLY A 93 -9.44 -9.39 -17.07
C GLY A 93 -9.82 -8.70 -15.76
N LEU A 94 -10.11 -7.40 -15.81
CA LEU A 94 -10.37 -6.58 -14.62
C LEU A 94 -11.58 -7.08 -13.83
N GLU A 95 -12.62 -7.54 -14.53
CA GLU A 95 -13.85 -8.07 -13.97
C GLU A 95 -13.67 -9.39 -13.20
N ASN A 96 -12.55 -10.10 -13.44
CA ASN A 96 -12.25 -11.38 -12.81
C ASN A 96 -11.21 -11.27 -11.68
N VAL A 97 -10.80 -10.06 -11.31
CA VAL A 97 -9.74 -9.83 -10.30
C VAL A 97 -10.31 -9.13 -9.07
N HIS A 98 -10.08 -9.72 -7.91
CA HIS A 98 -10.33 -9.08 -6.62
C HIS A 98 -9.01 -8.78 -5.92
N PHE A 99 -8.72 -7.49 -5.70
CA PHE A 99 -7.52 -7.05 -5.01
C PHE A 99 -7.77 -6.91 -3.51
N VAL A 100 -6.93 -7.57 -2.71
CA VAL A 100 -6.87 -7.38 -1.25
C VAL A 100 -5.57 -6.66 -0.90
N VAL A 101 -5.69 -5.42 -0.41
CA VAL A 101 -4.55 -4.58 -0.04
C VAL A 101 -4.48 -4.50 1.48
N HIS A 102 -3.34 -4.85 2.07
CA HIS A 102 -3.17 -4.76 3.52
C HIS A 102 -1.79 -4.21 3.91
N CYS A 103 -1.71 -3.71 5.15
CA CYS A 103 -0.47 -3.36 5.83
C CYS A 103 -0.63 -3.70 7.31
N ARG A 104 0.38 -3.42 8.14
CA ARG A 104 0.32 -3.78 9.57
C ARG A 104 -0.90 -3.20 10.30
N GLY A 105 -1.26 -1.95 10.00
CA GLY A 105 -2.34 -1.23 10.68
C GLY A 105 -3.61 -1.03 9.85
N GLY A 106 -3.65 -1.47 8.59
CA GLY A 106 -4.82 -1.28 7.71
C GLY A 106 -5.23 0.17 7.41
N MET A 107 -4.39 1.17 7.76
CA MET A 107 -4.76 2.59 7.69
C MET A 107 -4.00 3.31 6.57
N GLY A 108 -2.78 3.79 6.83
CA GLY A 108 -2.09 4.72 5.93
C GLY A 108 -1.74 4.11 4.58
N ARG A 109 -0.85 3.10 4.57
CA ARG A 109 -0.40 2.44 3.33
C ARG A 109 -1.55 1.76 2.60
N THR A 110 -2.44 1.09 3.34
CA THR A 110 -3.63 0.46 2.76
C THR A 110 -4.49 1.47 2.01
N THR A 111 -4.85 2.58 2.64
CA THR A 111 -5.68 3.61 1.98
C THR A 111 -4.96 4.24 0.78
N MET A 112 -3.65 4.47 0.87
CA MET A 112 -2.86 4.99 -0.27
C MET A 112 -2.91 4.05 -1.47
N PHE A 113 -2.63 2.77 -1.28
CA PHE A 113 -2.61 1.80 -2.39
C PHE A 113 -4.01 1.43 -2.88
N MET A 114 -5.03 1.49 -2.02
CA MET A 114 -6.43 1.39 -2.44
C MET A 114 -6.83 2.59 -3.31
N SER A 115 -6.45 3.81 -2.92
CA SER A 115 -6.64 5.00 -3.76
C SER A 115 -5.88 4.89 -5.08
N ALA A 116 -4.62 4.43 -5.07
CA ALA A 116 -3.83 4.23 -6.27
C ALA A 116 -4.48 3.20 -7.22
N LEU A 117 -4.96 2.07 -6.69
CA LEU A 117 -5.67 1.06 -7.48
C LEU A 117 -6.94 1.63 -8.12
N ASP A 118 -7.66 2.43 -7.35
CA ASP A 118 -8.88 3.07 -7.78
C ASP A 118 -8.61 4.12 -8.87
N MET A 119 -7.53 4.89 -8.74
CA MET A 119 -7.04 5.79 -9.79
C MET A 119 -6.71 5.04 -11.08
N LEU A 120 -6.01 3.90 -11.01
CA LEU A 120 -5.74 3.07 -12.19
C LEU A 120 -7.01 2.56 -12.89
N THR A 121 -8.15 2.59 -12.21
CA THR A 121 -9.44 2.17 -12.77
C THR A 121 -10.26 3.36 -13.28
N ASN A 122 -10.27 4.48 -12.54
CA ASN A 122 -11.27 5.54 -12.68
C ASN A 122 -10.70 6.95 -12.91
N ALA A 123 -9.38 7.13 -12.88
CA ALA A 123 -8.78 8.45 -13.08
C ALA A 123 -9.07 8.99 -14.50
N GLY A 124 -9.29 10.31 -14.58
CA GLY A 124 -9.75 11.00 -15.78
C GLY A 124 -11.28 11.10 -15.87
N ASP A 125 -12.01 10.10 -15.36
CA ASP A 125 -13.48 10.10 -15.34
C ASP A 125 -14.02 10.54 -13.96
N VAL A 126 -13.29 10.21 -12.89
CA VAL A 126 -13.63 10.56 -11.50
C VAL A 126 -12.54 11.46 -10.92
N PRO A 127 -12.88 12.61 -10.31
CA PRO A 127 -11.90 13.49 -9.68
C PRO A 127 -11.10 12.79 -8.56
N MET A 128 -9.82 13.11 -8.46
CA MET A 128 -8.91 12.59 -7.43
C MET A 128 -9.51 12.68 -6.02
N LYS A 129 -10.12 13.83 -5.70
CA LYS A 129 -10.74 14.07 -4.39
C LYS A 129 -11.83 13.05 -4.08
N GLU A 130 -12.68 12.72 -5.05
CA GLU A 130 -13.77 11.76 -4.84
C GLU A 130 -13.26 10.34 -4.67
N ILE A 131 -12.25 9.94 -5.47
CA ILE A 131 -11.55 8.66 -5.31
C ILE A 131 -10.97 8.54 -3.90
N VAL A 132 -10.20 9.54 -3.46
CA VAL A 132 -9.61 9.52 -2.12
C VAL A 132 -10.67 9.51 -1.04
N ASP A 133 -11.69 10.35 -1.14
CA ASP A 133 -12.75 10.46 -0.14
C ASP A 133 -13.52 9.14 0.03
N ARG A 134 -13.82 8.41 -1.06
CA ARG A 134 -14.50 7.12 -0.95
C ARG A 134 -13.62 6.04 -0.33
N GLN A 135 -12.33 6.00 -0.64
CA GLN A 135 -11.40 5.05 -0.02
C GLN A 135 -11.22 5.34 1.48
N VAL A 136 -11.19 6.62 1.86
CA VAL A 136 -11.15 7.03 3.27
C VAL A 136 -12.45 6.67 4.00
N LYS A 137 -13.62 6.81 3.36
CA LYS A 137 -14.91 6.40 3.95
C LYS A 137 -15.00 4.89 4.18
N LEU A 138 -14.43 4.08 3.28
CA LEU A 138 -14.40 2.62 3.42
C LEU A 138 -13.56 2.14 4.62
N ARG A 139 -12.70 3.00 5.17
CA ARG A 139 -11.83 2.69 6.31
C ARG A 139 -12.57 2.39 7.62
N GLN A 140 -13.92 2.47 7.66
CA GLN A 140 -14.82 2.17 8.80
C GLN A 140 -14.09 2.02 10.16
N ARG A 141 -13.84 3.14 10.83
CA ARG A 141 -13.49 3.15 12.24
C ARG A 141 -14.62 3.84 12.98
N ASP A 142 -14.98 3.32 14.15
CA ASP A 142 -16.03 3.83 15.04
C ASP A 142 -16.13 5.36 15.00
N GLU A 143 -17.35 5.81 14.81
CA GLU A 143 -17.82 7.18 14.73
C GLU A 143 -17.26 8.03 15.88
N GLY A 144 -16.15 8.73 15.63
CA GLY A 144 -15.61 9.69 16.59
C GLY A 144 -14.57 10.67 16.01
N SER A 145 -14.23 10.55 14.72
CA SER A 145 -13.19 11.39 14.10
C SER A 145 -13.52 11.81 12.66
N ILE A 146 -14.74 11.56 12.17
CA ILE A 146 -15.19 12.04 10.85
C ILE A 146 -16.19 13.18 11.03
N THR A 147 -15.83 14.18 11.84
CA THR A 147 -16.53 15.48 11.85
C THR A 147 -15.62 16.52 11.21
N ALA A 148 -15.48 16.45 9.88
CA ALA A 148 -15.10 17.56 9.01
C ALA A 148 -15.14 17.09 7.55
N ALA A 149 -16.36 16.92 7.01
CA ALA A 149 -16.59 16.78 5.59
C ALA A 149 -16.25 18.12 4.90
N GLY A 150 -14.98 18.30 4.58
CA GLY A 150 -14.48 19.49 3.90
C GLY A 150 -13.03 19.35 3.44
N ASN A 151 -12.24 18.54 4.14
CA ASN A 151 -10.82 18.36 3.79
C ASN A 151 -10.27 16.96 4.14
N ALA A 152 -11.03 15.89 3.90
CA ALA A 152 -10.62 14.53 4.24
C ALA A 152 -9.27 14.13 3.60
N TYR A 153 -8.97 14.63 2.40
CA TYR A 153 -7.65 14.55 1.77
C TYR A 153 -6.51 15.11 2.64
N LYS A 154 -6.58 16.39 3.06
CA LYS A 154 -5.57 17.02 3.92
C LYS A 154 -5.59 16.50 5.37
N ALA A 155 -6.76 16.07 5.84
CA ALA A 155 -6.92 15.52 7.19
C ALA A 155 -6.36 14.08 7.30
N THR A 156 -6.36 13.33 6.20
CA THR A 156 -5.86 11.94 6.17
C THR A 156 -4.39 11.87 5.73
N PHE A 157 -3.94 12.80 4.89
CA PHE A 157 -2.61 12.79 4.29
C PHE A 157 -1.88 14.12 4.54
N ARG A 158 -0.64 14.04 5.05
CA ARG A 158 0.29 15.18 5.09
C ARG A 158 0.62 15.63 3.67
N ASP A 159 1.04 16.88 3.48
CA ASP A 159 1.29 17.50 2.17
C ASP A 159 2.17 16.68 1.22
N GLU A 160 3.18 15.97 1.76
CA GLU A 160 4.06 15.07 0.97
C GLU A 160 3.30 13.91 0.33
N LYS A 161 2.34 13.30 1.05
CA LYS A 161 1.50 12.21 0.54
C LYS A 161 0.49 12.70 -0.48
N ALA A 162 0.03 13.93 -0.29
CA ALA A 162 -0.85 14.63 -1.20
C ALA A 162 -0.17 14.84 -2.57
N ALA A 163 1.06 15.35 -2.60
CA ALA A 163 1.82 15.53 -3.84
C ALA A 163 2.07 14.20 -4.57
N VAL A 164 2.45 13.14 -3.83
CA VAL A 164 2.66 11.80 -4.40
C VAL A 164 1.37 11.23 -5.02
N LEU A 165 0.22 11.40 -4.35
CA LEU A 165 -1.05 10.94 -4.90
C LEU A 165 -1.47 11.76 -6.13
N GLN A 166 -1.18 13.05 -6.17
CA GLN A 166 -1.49 13.88 -7.35
C GLN A 166 -0.67 13.44 -8.56
N PHE A 167 0.64 13.26 -8.39
CA PHE A 167 1.52 12.74 -9.44
C PHE A 167 1.02 11.39 -9.96
N PHE A 168 0.63 10.49 -9.07
CA PHE A 168 0.12 9.19 -9.46
C PHE A 168 -1.27 9.25 -10.11
N TYR A 169 -2.12 10.19 -9.70
CA TYR A 169 -3.41 10.43 -10.34
C TYR A 169 -3.24 10.87 -11.80
N ASP A 170 -2.31 11.80 -12.06
CA ASP A 170 -2.03 12.29 -13.41
C ASP A 170 -1.48 11.16 -14.30
N TYR A 171 -0.58 10.33 -13.75
CA TYR A 171 -0.14 9.11 -14.41
C TYR A 171 -1.31 8.18 -14.74
N ALA A 172 -2.17 7.88 -13.77
CA ALA A 172 -3.27 6.95 -13.92
C ALA A 172 -4.33 7.45 -14.91
N ALA A 173 -4.58 8.76 -14.96
CA ALA A 173 -5.49 9.36 -15.93
C ALA A 173 -5.03 9.13 -17.38
N ALA A 174 -3.71 9.16 -17.63
CA ALA A 174 -3.12 8.86 -18.93
C ALA A 174 -2.97 7.34 -19.18
N ASN A 175 -2.85 6.52 -18.13
CA ASN A 175 -2.44 5.13 -18.20
C ASN A 175 -3.37 4.17 -17.45
N ARG A 176 -4.70 4.38 -17.49
CA ARG A 176 -5.67 3.49 -16.82
C ARG A 176 -5.57 2.02 -17.25
N PHE A 177 -6.16 1.12 -16.49
CA PHE A 177 -6.36 -0.27 -16.91
C PHE A 177 -7.18 -0.28 -18.20
N GLY A 178 -6.76 -1.11 -19.16
CA GLY A 178 -7.37 -1.17 -20.50
C GLY A 178 -6.81 -0.17 -21.52
N SER A 179 -5.99 0.81 -21.13
CA SER A 179 -5.27 1.67 -22.08
C SER A 179 -4.33 0.83 -22.96
N LYS A 180 -4.48 0.93 -24.29
CA LYS A 180 -3.65 0.21 -25.27
C LYS A 180 -2.20 0.67 -25.28
N ASP A 181 -1.99 1.96 -25.06
CA ASP A 181 -0.67 2.61 -25.11
C ASP A 181 -0.16 2.98 -23.71
N ALA A 182 -0.53 2.19 -22.70
CA ALA A 182 -0.13 2.43 -21.31
C ALA A 182 1.40 2.35 -21.17
N LYS A 183 1.99 3.45 -20.71
CA LYS A 183 3.42 3.56 -20.39
C LYS A 183 3.70 3.08 -18.96
N SER A 184 4.95 2.70 -18.71
CA SER A 184 5.44 2.56 -17.34
C SER A 184 5.45 3.93 -16.65
N LEU A 185 5.44 3.95 -15.32
CA LEU A 185 5.45 5.20 -14.56
C LEU A 185 6.70 6.02 -14.88
N GLU A 186 7.85 5.34 -14.99
CA GLU A 186 9.15 5.95 -15.29
C GLU A 186 9.18 6.56 -16.69
N ALA A 187 8.68 5.85 -17.70
CA ALA A 187 8.63 6.35 -19.07
C ALA A 187 7.69 7.57 -19.18
N TRP A 188 6.53 7.51 -18.52
CA TRP A 188 5.60 8.64 -18.49
C TRP A 188 6.17 9.84 -17.73
N SER A 189 6.84 9.61 -16.60
CA SER A 189 7.50 10.64 -15.78
C SER A 189 8.60 11.37 -16.56
N ALA A 190 9.40 10.62 -17.34
CA ALA A 190 10.41 11.18 -18.23
C ALA A 190 9.80 12.12 -19.29
N ASP A 191 8.71 11.71 -19.93
CA ASP A 191 8.00 12.55 -20.92
C ASP A 191 7.48 13.86 -20.31
N GLN A 192 6.96 13.82 -19.09
CA GLN A 192 6.50 15.04 -18.40
C GLN A 192 7.68 15.97 -18.10
N GLY A 193 8.83 15.41 -17.66
CA GLY A 193 10.04 16.17 -17.43
C GLY A 193 10.56 16.87 -18.68
N ASP A 194 10.52 16.19 -19.83
CA ASP A 194 10.96 16.75 -21.10
C ASP A 194 9.98 17.80 -21.65
N ALA A 195 8.68 17.59 -21.46
CA ALA A 195 7.66 18.59 -21.81
C ALA A 195 7.84 19.89 -21.00
N LEU A 196 8.07 19.79 -19.69
CA LEU A 196 8.34 20.95 -18.83
C LEU A 196 9.62 21.69 -19.23
N ARG A 197 10.67 20.96 -19.62
CA ARG A 197 11.92 21.55 -20.14
C ARG A 197 11.70 22.26 -21.48
N ALA A 198 10.94 21.66 -22.39
CA ALA A 198 10.62 22.26 -23.68
C ALA A 198 9.78 23.55 -23.52
N GLU A 199 8.81 23.55 -22.61
CA GLU A 199 8.02 24.75 -22.31
C GLU A 199 8.89 25.88 -21.72
N ALA A 200 9.82 25.55 -20.82
CA ALA A 200 10.75 26.51 -20.24
C ALA A 200 11.72 27.12 -21.27
N LEU A 201 12.12 26.36 -22.31
CA LEU A 201 12.97 26.84 -23.40
C LEU A 201 12.21 27.65 -24.47
N SER A 202 10.88 27.59 -24.47
CA SER A 202 10.00 28.33 -25.38
C SER A 202 9.55 29.69 -24.85
N ARG A 203 9.91 30.03 -23.61
CA ARG A 203 9.67 31.32 -22.94
C ARG A 203 10.92 32.18 -22.97
#